data_AF-A0A2W4L957-F1
#
_entry.id   AF-A0A2W4L957-F1
#
_cell.length_a   1.000
_cell.length_b   1.000
_cell.length_c   1.000
_cell.angle_alpha   90.00
_cell.angle_beta   90.00
_cell.angle_gamma   90.00
#
_symmetry.space_group_name_H-M   'P 1'
#
loop_
_entity.id
_entity.type
_entity.pdbx_description
1 polymer ?
#
loop_
_entity_poly.entity_id
_entity_poly.type
_entity_poly.pdbx_seq_one_letter_code
_entity_poly.pdbx_strand_id
1 'polypeptide(L)'
;MVTQPDAGLTPGVATRPAVTAWTFPRGAASVALMARFAAEHGVPMEDVLHGSGITPAAATDPGTQIDAHQELAVVRNLVRRLGHRQALGIEVGRRYRL
;
A
#
# COMPACT_ATOMS: atom_id res chain seq x y z
N MET A 1 -39.21 33.31 33.22
CA MET A 1 -37.89 33.98 33.34
C MET A 1 -36.89 32.99 33.91
N VAL A 2 -36.24 32.22 33.03
CA VAL A 2 -34.81 31.84 33.09
C VAL A 2 -34.45 31.59 31.63
N THR A 3 -33.78 32.56 31.01
CA THR A 3 -33.20 32.44 29.68
C THR A 3 -31.86 31.73 29.85
N GLN A 4 -31.75 30.50 29.35
CA GLN A 4 -30.43 29.90 29.13
C GLN A 4 -29.75 30.70 28.00
N PRO A 5 -28.49 31.14 28.14
CA PRO A 5 -27.79 31.77 27.04
C PRO A 5 -27.48 30.72 25.97
N ASP A 6 -27.78 31.08 24.72
CA ASP A 6 -27.40 30.33 23.53
C ASP A 6 -25.89 30.42 23.39
N ALA A 7 -25.19 29.37 23.86
CA ALA A 7 -23.77 29.22 23.67
C ALA A 7 -23.54 28.92 22.19
N GLY A 8 -23.31 29.98 21.41
CA GLY A 8 -23.00 29.90 19.99
C GLY A 8 -21.92 28.85 19.76
N LEU A 9 -22.33 27.73 19.15
CA LEU A 9 -21.41 26.74 18.64
C LEU A 9 -20.56 27.45 17.57
N THR A 10 -19.30 27.74 17.88
CA THR A 10 -18.34 27.98 16.82
C THR A 10 -18.39 26.77 15.90
N PRO A 11 -18.58 26.92 14.58
CA PRO A 11 -18.57 25.78 13.69
C PRO A 11 -17.21 25.11 13.87
N GLY A 12 -17.22 23.87 14.35
CA GLY A 12 -16.02 23.10 14.60
C GLY A 12 -15.15 23.18 13.35
N VAL A 13 -13.93 23.72 13.50
CA VAL A 13 -13.01 23.84 12.38
C VAL A 13 -12.88 22.44 11.80
N ALA A 14 -13.42 22.21 10.61
CA ALA A 14 -13.30 20.93 9.95
C ALA A 14 -11.83 20.81 9.57
N THR A 15 -11.04 20.17 10.44
CA THR A 15 -9.64 19.89 10.19
C THR A 15 -9.58 18.93 9.02
N ARG A 16 -9.36 19.49 7.84
CA ARG A 16 -9.15 18.71 6.62
C ARG A 16 -7.94 17.82 6.87
N PRO A 17 -8.02 16.50 6.63
CA PRO A 17 -6.89 15.61 6.91
C PRO A 17 -5.68 16.11 6.15
N ALA A 18 -4.53 16.17 6.83
CA ALA A 18 -3.28 16.63 6.23
C ALA A 18 -2.89 15.82 4.98
N VAL A 19 -3.40 14.59 4.87
CA VAL A 19 -3.25 13.71 3.72
C VAL A 19 -4.63 13.41 3.14
N THR A 20 -4.89 13.95 1.95
CA THR A 20 -6.13 13.71 1.19
C THR A 20 -5.94 12.71 0.04
N ALA A 21 -4.69 12.40 -0.31
CA ALA A 21 -4.31 11.46 -1.36
C ALA A 21 -3.28 10.45 -0.83
N TRP A 22 -3.37 9.19 -1.28
CA TRP A 22 -2.49 8.10 -0.82
C TRP A 22 -1.11 8.09 -1.51
N THR A 23 -0.64 9.27 -1.90
CA THR A 23 0.55 9.49 -2.76
C THR A 23 1.84 9.75 -1.98
N PHE A 24 1.82 9.65 -0.65
CA PHE A 24 3.03 9.90 0.14
C PHE A 24 4.06 8.79 -0.05
N PRO A 25 5.36 9.15 -0.16
CA PRO A 25 6.43 8.20 -0.43
C PRO A 25 6.65 7.22 0.73
N ARG A 26 6.87 5.96 0.39
CA ARG A 26 7.22 4.86 1.31
C ARG A 26 8.29 3.98 0.67
N GLY A 27 9.10 3.30 1.48
CA GLY A 27 10.12 2.39 0.96
C GLY A 27 9.54 1.20 0.19
N ALA A 28 10.23 0.74 -0.84
CA ALA A 28 9.81 -0.37 -1.71
C ALA A 28 9.94 -1.79 -1.11
N ALA A 29 10.24 -1.91 0.20
CA ALA A 29 10.53 -3.19 0.85
C ALA A 29 9.39 -4.23 0.72
N SER A 30 8.14 -3.79 0.80
CA SER A 30 6.97 -4.66 0.61
C SER A 30 6.86 -5.18 -0.83
N VAL A 31 7.12 -4.32 -1.82
CA VAL A 31 7.15 -4.70 -3.24
C VAL A 31 8.27 -5.70 -3.52
N ALA A 32 9.47 -5.47 -2.98
CA ALA A 32 10.60 -6.40 -3.08
C ALA A 32 10.22 -7.79 -2.56
N LEU A 33 9.55 -7.82 -1.40
CA LEU A 33 9.11 -9.05 -0.77
C LEU A 33 8.04 -9.76 -1.61
N MET A 34 7.02 -9.05 -2.09
CA MET A 34 5.95 -9.62 -2.91
C MET A 34 6.48 -10.20 -4.22
N ALA A 35 7.40 -9.50 -4.88
CA ALA A 35 8.00 -9.97 -6.13
C ALA A 35 8.86 -11.24 -5.92
N ARG A 36 9.66 -11.30 -4.85
CA ARG A 36 10.40 -12.52 -4.49
C ARG A 36 9.47 -13.67 -4.12
N PHE A 37 8.44 -13.40 -3.32
CA PHE A 37 7.45 -14.41 -2.96
C PHE A 37 6.76 -14.98 -4.22
N ALA A 38 6.44 -14.15 -5.21
CA ALA A 38 5.88 -14.61 -6.47
C ALA A 38 6.86 -15.53 -7.23
N ALA A 39 8.14 -15.14 -7.30
CA ALA A 39 9.18 -15.93 -7.96
C ALA A 39 9.37 -17.30 -7.30
N GLU A 40 9.36 -17.38 -5.97
CA GLU A 40 9.36 -18.64 -5.20
C GLU A 40 8.20 -19.57 -5.59
N HIS A 41 7.10 -19.02 -6.11
CA HIS A 41 5.91 -19.73 -6.53
C HIS A 41 5.79 -19.88 -8.06
N GLY A 42 6.88 -19.65 -8.80
CA GLY A 42 6.93 -19.83 -10.25
C GLY A 42 6.31 -18.69 -11.06
N VAL A 43 6.02 -17.54 -10.43
CA VAL A 43 5.57 -16.34 -11.14
C VAL A 43 6.73 -15.36 -11.28
N PRO A 44 7.14 -14.99 -12.51
CA PRO A 44 8.20 -14.02 -12.73
C PRO A 44 7.96 -12.68 -12.02
N MET A 45 9.03 -12.03 -11.57
CA MET A 45 8.93 -10.74 -10.88
C MET A 45 8.31 -9.67 -11.79
N GLU A 46 8.67 -9.65 -13.08
CA GLU A 46 8.11 -8.72 -14.06
C GLU A 46 6.58 -8.79 -14.18
N ASP A 47 6.01 -9.98 -14.02
CA ASP A 47 4.56 -10.20 -14.12
C ASP A 47 3.80 -9.59 -12.94
N VAL A 48 4.42 -9.60 -11.77
CA VAL A 48 3.85 -9.00 -10.56
C VAL A 48 4.07 -7.48 -10.54
N LEU A 49 5.17 -7.00 -11.13
CA LEU A 49 5.46 -5.57 -11.28
C LEU A 49 4.76 -4.90 -12.47
N HIS A 50 4.16 -5.67 -13.38
CA HIS A 50 3.56 -5.15 -14.60
C HIS A 50 2.55 -4.01 -14.34
N GLY A 51 2.75 -2.86 -14.98
CA GLY A 51 1.85 -1.70 -14.86
C GLY A 51 1.93 -0.95 -13.52
N SER A 52 2.84 -1.32 -12.61
CA SER A 52 3.07 -0.59 -11.35
C SER A 52 4.00 0.63 -11.49
N GLY A 53 4.69 0.75 -12.64
CA GLY A 53 5.75 1.75 -12.83
C GLY A 53 7.04 1.44 -12.07
N ILE A 54 7.14 0.26 -11.43
CA ILE A 54 8.32 -0.19 -10.68
C ILE A 54 9.08 -1.20 -11.54
N THR A 55 10.38 -0.99 -11.73
CA THR A 55 11.26 -1.96 -12.39
C THR A 55 11.79 -2.99 -11.38
N PRO A 56 12.24 -4.18 -11.82
CA PRO A 56 12.85 -5.15 -10.92
C PRO A 56 14.04 -4.59 -10.13
N ALA A 57 14.88 -3.79 -10.78
CA ALA A 57 16.02 -3.12 -10.12
C ALA A 57 15.56 -2.14 -9.04
N ALA A 58 14.56 -1.29 -9.34
CA ALA A 58 14.01 -0.35 -8.37
C ALA A 58 13.33 -1.07 -7.20
N ALA A 59 12.63 -2.18 -7.44
CA ALA A 59 12.02 -2.98 -6.38
C ALA A 59 13.05 -3.51 -5.38
N THR A 60 14.28 -3.81 -5.81
CA THR A 60 15.35 -4.32 -4.94
C THR A 60 16.25 -3.26 -4.33
N ASP A 61 16.16 -2.01 -4.78
CA ASP A 61 16.93 -0.89 -4.23
C ASP A 61 16.30 -0.38 -2.92
N PRO A 62 17.01 -0.42 -1.77
CA PRO A 62 16.52 0.09 -0.49
C PRO A 62 16.19 1.59 -0.50
N GLY A 63 16.76 2.37 -1.43
CA GLY A 63 16.51 3.80 -1.58
C GLY A 63 15.20 4.12 -2.31
N THR A 64 14.63 3.16 -3.04
CA THR A 64 13.42 3.40 -3.84
C THR A 64 12.23 3.76 -2.96
N GLN A 65 11.60 4.88 -3.33
CA GLN A 65 10.33 5.29 -2.77
C GLN A 65 9.20 5.02 -3.77
N ILE A 66 8.06 4.57 -3.26
CA ILE A 66 6.85 4.28 -4.02
C ILE A 66 5.65 4.91 -3.33
N ASP A 67 4.55 5.04 -4.08
CA ASP A 67 3.26 5.45 -3.52
C ASP A 67 2.27 4.29 -3.31
N ALA A 68 1.12 4.64 -2.69
CA ALA A 68 -0.08 3.83 -2.52
C ALA A 68 -0.48 2.99 -3.75
N HIS A 69 -0.57 3.67 -4.87
CA HIS A 69 -1.15 3.14 -6.10
C HIS A 69 -0.22 2.13 -6.76
N GLN A 70 1.09 2.40 -6.73
CA GLN A 70 2.11 1.49 -7.24
C GLN A 70 2.13 0.18 -6.44
N GLU A 71 2.16 0.27 -5.11
CA GLU A 71 2.12 -0.93 -4.24
C GLU A 71 0.84 -1.72 -4.44
N LEU A 72 -0.32 -1.05 -4.52
CA LEU A 72 -1.59 -1.73 -4.76
C LEU A 72 -1.66 -2.38 -6.15
N ALA A 73 -0.99 -1.84 -7.17
CA ALA A 73 -0.88 -2.50 -8.47
C ALA A 73 -0.17 -3.84 -8.34
N VAL A 74 0.93 -3.87 -7.59
CA VAL A 74 1.70 -5.08 -7.28
C VAL A 74 0.84 -6.11 -6.53
N VAL A 75 0.10 -5.68 -5.50
CA VAL A 75 -0.81 -6.57 -4.75
C VAL A 75 -1.86 -7.19 -5.67
N ARG A 76 -2.50 -6.39 -6.53
CA ARG A 76 -3.52 -6.88 -7.47
C ARG A 76 -2.95 -7.90 -8.45
N ASN A 77 -1.75 -7.65 -8.98
CA ASN A 77 -1.09 -8.59 -9.88
C ASN A 77 -0.72 -9.88 -9.16
N LEU A 78 -0.15 -9.80 -7.96
CA LEU A 78 0.19 -10.96 -7.14
C LEU A 78 -1.03 -11.87 -6.91
N VAL A 79 -2.14 -11.29 -6.46
CA VAL A 79 -3.40 -12.03 -6.23
C VAL A 79 -3.94 -12.64 -7.53
N ARG A 80 -3.85 -11.91 -8.65
CA ARG A 80 -4.29 -12.42 -9.96
C ARG A 80 -3.44 -13.59 -10.44
N ARG A 81 -2.11 -13.54 -10.25
CA ARG A 81 -1.18 -14.56 -10.76
C ARG A 81 -1.11 -15.81 -9.89
N LEU A 82 -1.24 -15.66 -8.56
CA LEU A 82 -1.23 -16.80 -7.63
C LEU A 82 -2.63 -17.33 -7.31
N GLY A 83 -3.68 -16.65 -7.81
CA GLY A 83 -5.07 -17.02 -7.59
C GLY A 83 -5.56 -16.73 -6.17
N HIS A 84 -6.82 -17.08 -5.91
CA HIS A 84 -7.46 -16.95 -4.60
C HIS A 84 -7.06 -18.10 -3.66
N ARG A 85 -5.75 -18.28 -3.44
CA ARG A 85 -5.28 -19.21 -2.41
C ARG A 85 -5.69 -18.68 -1.05
N GLN A 86 -6.33 -19.55 -0.25
CA GLN A 86 -6.67 -19.20 1.12
C GLN A 86 -5.40 -18.76 1.85
N ALA A 87 -5.52 -17.71 2.68
CA ALA A 87 -4.44 -17.20 3.51
C ALA A 87 -3.20 -16.63 2.78
N LEU A 88 -3.23 -16.39 1.46
CA LEU A 88 -2.11 -15.80 0.71
C LEU A 88 -1.53 -14.54 1.39
N GLY A 89 -2.40 -13.63 1.84
CA GLY A 89 -1.96 -12.42 2.55
C GLY A 89 -1.24 -12.70 3.88
N ILE A 90 -1.62 -13.77 4.59
CA ILE A 90 -0.96 -14.20 5.83
C ILE A 90 0.42 -14.79 5.51
N GLU A 91 0.54 -15.61 4.45
CA GLU A 91 1.82 -16.19 4.03
C GLU A 91 2.85 -15.13 3.63
N VAL A 92 2.39 -14.11 2.89
CA VAL A 92 3.20 -12.95 2.50
C VAL A 92 3.54 -12.11 3.73
N GLY A 93 2.54 -11.75 4.54
CA GLY A 93 2.71 -10.91 5.72
C GLY A 93 3.68 -11.48 6.77
N ARG A 94 3.71 -12.81 6.95
CA ARG A 94 4.67 -13.49 7.85
C ARG A 94 6.13 -13.34 7.44
N ARG A 95 6.41 -13.03 6.17
CA ARG A 95 7.76 -12.77 5.67
C ARG A 95 8.18 -11.31 5.87
N TYR A 96 7.21 -10.42 6.13
CA TYR A 96 7.49 -8.99 6.28
C TYR A 96 8.12 -8.76 7.65
N ARG A 97 9.34 -8.22 7.64
CA ARG A 97 10.08 -7.83 8.85
C ARG A 97 10.38 -6.34 8.73
N LEU A 98 9.95 -5.58 9.73
CA LEU A 98 10.28 -4.16 9.91
C LEU A 98 11.57 -4.03 10.70
#